data_AF-A0A842N3Z9-F1
#
_entry.id   AF-A0A842N3Z9-F1
#
_cell.length_a   1.000
_cell.length_b   1.000
_cell.length_c   1.000
_cell.angle_alpha   90.00
_cell.angle_beta   90.00
_cell.angle_gamma   90.00
#
_symmetry.space_group_name_H-M   'P 1'
#
loop_
_entity.id
_entity.type
_entity.pdbx_description
1 polymer ?
#
loop_
_entity_poly.entity_id
_entity_poly.type
_entity_poly.pdbx_seq_one_letter_code
_entity_poly.pdbx_strand_id
1 'polypeptide(L)'
;MSGFTSGLELLLSGSKGTLSTGSPELDALVGGIRKGMFYLFYGEKELIETLFRYLIANALKPQEGSGRPVVVYMLCGNYRKERTEIGTEELVELVEASGYGMEEALRRIHILTASSADQQTLLIDELIGVLEREPEVSLVLIRGIFKLHFDDARIRNRHVVREEVQRSINRFGQLCAERGIPIVASGRPKKAKLIPKPESSSFLRHVANAIVYIRGRGKGSRFNRAFLLSHPGKPPGSAEYAFEVNGELGRDTPPFRQTFHELVARLRREFQEALIRVERREAFDLLIEAWSAELGAVSFAETVKLLDLLFLVSVVENRSVGEALRRRVEGLDERMTRIEERLRPD
;
A
#
# COMPACT_ATOMS: atom_id res chain seq x y z
N MET A 1 21.14 -34.11 6.71
CA MET A 1 22.50 -33.90 7.26
C MET A 1 22.41 -32.73 8.23
N SER A 2 22.51 -32.97 9.55
CA SER A 2 22.56 -31.88 10.54
C SER A 2 23.98 -31.32 10.58
N GLY A 3 24.25 -30.34 9.71
CA GLY A 3 25.54 -29.65 9.67
C GLY A 3 25.60 -28.62 10.80
N PHE A 4 26.54 -28.79 11.73
CA PHE A 4 26.89 -27.73 12.65
C PHE A 4 27.45 -26.54 11.86
N THR A 5 26.84 -25.37 12.01
CA THR A 5 27.32 -24.12 11.40
C THR A 5 28.15 -23.37 12.43
N SER A 6 29.31 -22.85 12.03
CA SER A 6 30.15 -22.06 12.93
C SER A 6 29.51 -20.69 13.23
N GLY A 7 29.81 -20.11 14.40
CA GLY A 7 29.30 -18.79 14.76
C GLY A 7 29.74 -17.68 13.78
N LEU A 8 30.89 -17.85 13.13
CA LEU A 8 31.40 -16.92 12.12
C LEU A 8 30.62 -17.02 10.80
N GLU A 9 30.30 -18.22 10.33
CA GLU A 9 29.44 -18.42 9.15
C GLU A 9 28.02 -17.87 9.40
N LEU A 10 27.49 -18.03 10.61
CA LEU A 10 26.22 -17.43 11.02
C LEU A 10 26.27 -15.89 11.01
N LEU A 11 27.38 -15.29 11.46
CA LEU A 11 27.57 -13.84 11.45
C LEU A 11 27.66 -13.28 10.02
N LEU A 12 28.39 -13.98 9.14
CA LEU A 12 28.60 -13.57 7.75
C LEU A 12 27.35 -13.75 6.87
N SER A 13 26.50 -14.74 7.19
CA SER A 13 25.20 -14.95 6.52
C SER A 13 24.11 -14.00 7.02
N GLY A 14 24.18 -13.55 8.28
CA GLY A 14 23.17 -12.71 8.92
C GLY A 14 23.06 -11.27 8.41
N SER A 15 23.98 -10.82 7.54
CA SER A 15 24.06 -9.45 7.00
C SER A 15 23.39 -9.26 5.64
N LYS A 16 22.90 -10.33 4.98
CA LYS A 16 22.32 -10.25 3.63
C LYS A 16 20.79 -10.20 3.64
N GLY A 17 20.23 -9.09 3.16
CA GLY A 17 18.85 -8.99 2.66
C GLY A 17 17.78 -8.75 3.74
N THR A 18 17.73 -7.54 4.31
CA THR A 18 16.59 -7.07 5.11
C THR A 18 15.59 -6.32 4.25
N LEU A 19 14.30 -6.57 4.47
CA LEU A 19 13.22 -5.82 3.85
C LEU A 19 12.97 -4.53 4.64
N SER A 20 12.90 -3.38 3.96
CA SER A 20 12.59 -2.10 4.59
C SER A 20 11.11 -2.02 4.98
N THR A 21 10.83 -1.45 6.15
CA THR A 21 9.45 -1.12 6.59
C THR A 21 8.84 0.07 5.86
N GLY A 22 9.62 0.79 5.03
CA GLY A 22 9.19 2.03 4.37
C GLY A 22 9.36 3.29 5.22
N SER A 23 9.96 3.18 6.41
CA SER A 23 10.36 4.31 7.25
C SER A 23 11.77 4.02 7.80
N PRO A 24 12.74 4.92 7.58
CA PRO A 24 14.09 4.77 8.11
C PRO A 24 14.13 4.65 9.64
N GLU A 25 13.23 5.33 10.35
CA GLU A 25 13.16 5.33 11.81
C GLU A 25 12.65 3.99 12.34
N LEU A 26 11.66 3.39 11.68
CA LEU A 26 11.20 2.04 11.99
C LEU A 26 12.28 1.01 11.67
N ASP A 27 12.95 1.13 10.53
CA ASP A 27 14.07 0.26 10.16
C ASP A 27 15.24 0.36 11.15
N ALA A 28 15.56 1.54 11.64
CA ALA A 28 16.58 1.73 12.68
C ALA A 28 16.18 1.08 14.02
N LEU A 29 14.89 1.18 14.38
CA LEU A 29 14.33 0.59 15.59
C LEU A 29 14.36 -0.93 15.54
N VAL A 30 13.85 -1.56 14.48
CA VAL A 30 13.73 -3.02 14.37
C VAL A 30 14.90 -3.71 13.67
N GLY A 31 15.79 -2.95 13.03
CA GLY A 31 16.88 -3.48 12.19
C GLY A 31 16.40 -3.98 10.83
N GLY A 32 15.30 -3.43 10.30
CA GLY A 32 14.57 -3.94 9.13
C GLY A 32 13.87 -5.28 9.39
N ILE A 33 13.09 -5.74 8.43
CA ILE A 33 12.42 -7.05 8.45
C ILE A 33 13.39 -8.11 7.94
N ARG A 34 13.91 -8.92 8.85
CA ARG A 34 14.92 -9.94 8.59
C ARG A 34 14.28 -11.26 8.14
N LYS A 35 14.93 -11.95 7.22
CA LYS A 35 14.57 -13.29 6.75
C LYS A 35 14.46 -14.28 7.92
N GLY A 36 13.45 -15.16 7.85
CA GLY A 36 13.18 -16.21 8.84
C GLY A 36 12.73 -15.73 10.23
N MET A 37 12.53 -14.43 10.42
CA MET A 37 12.09 -13.85 11.69
C MET A 37 10.59 -13.57 11.70
N PHE A 38 9.99 -13.72 12.87
CA PHE A 38 8.59 -13.42 13.11
C PHE A 38 8.44 -12.11 13.91
N TYR A 39 7.86 -11.11 13.25
CA TYR A 39 7.50 -9.82 13.80
C TYR A 39 6.01 -9.74 14.15
N LEU A 40 5.70 -9.31 15.37
CA LEU A 40 4.35 -9.01 15.83
C LEU A 40 4.19 -7.51 16.03
N PHE A 41 3.41 -6.88 15.15
CA PHE A 41 2.97 -5.49 15.32
C PHE A 41 1.58 -5.44 15.94
N TYR A 42 1.30 -4.51 16.83
CA TYR A 42 -0.06 -4.32 17.35
C TYR A 42 -0.29 -2.88 17.77
N GLY A 43 -1.55 -2.44 17.75
CA GLY A 43 -1.87 -1.04 18.00
C GLY A 43 -3.10 -0.56 17.25
N GLU A 44 -3.03 0.70 16.78
CA GLU A 44 -4.06 1.32 15.95
C GLU A 44 -4.18 0.62 14.59
N LYS A 45 -5.41 0.45 14.11
CA LYS A 45 -5.73 -0.39 12.94
C LYS A 45 -5.17 0.21 11.66
N GLU A 46 -5.36 1.52 11.50
CA GLU A 46 -5.02 2.31 10.33
C GLU A 46 -3.49 2.34 10.12
N LEU A 47 -2.74 2.44 11.23
CA LEU A 47 -1.28 2.41 11.20
C LEU A 47 -0.72 1.03 10.82
N ILE A 48 -1.37 -0.06 11.27
CA ILE A 48 -1.00 -1.42 10.88
C ILE A 48 -1.26 -1.62 9.38
N GLU A 49 -2.39 -1.15 8.87
CA GLU A 49 -2.74 -1.27 7.45
C GLU A 49 -1.80 -0.45 6.58
N THR A 50 -1.38 0.72 7.03
CA THR A 50 -0.36 1.53 6.35
C THR A 50 0.97 0.78 6.32
N LEU A 51 1.46 0.30 7.46
CA LEU A 51 2.69 -0.50 7.53
C LEU A 51 2.65 -1.70 6.58
N PHE A 52 1.53 -2.43 6.55
CA PHE A 52 1.39 -3.63 5.71
C PHE A 52 1.44 -3.26 4.22
N ARG A 53 0.83 -2.15 3.80
CA ARG A 53 0.93 -1.65 2.42
C ARG A 53 2.38 -1.36 2.03
N TYR A 54 3.14 -0.65 2.87
CA TYR A 54 4.56 -0.38 2.64
C TYR A 54 5.40 -1.65 2.58
N LEU A 55 5.13 -2.63 3.44
CA LEU A 55 5.82 -3.91 3.42
C LEU A 55 5.54 -4.69 2.12
N ILE A 56 4.29 -4.70 1.63
CA ILE A 56 3.95 -5.34 0.34
C ILE A 56 4.72 -4.66 -0.79
N ALA A 57 4.63 -3.33 -0.89
CA ALA A 57 5.29 -2.57 -1.96
C ALA A 57 6.82 -2.78 -1.96
N ASN A 58 7.45 -2.81 -0.78
CA ASN A 58 8.88 -3.07 -0.67
C ASN A 58 9.25 -4.53 -0.93
N ALA A 59 8.41 -5.50 -0.57
CA ALA A 59 8.68 -6.93 -0.76
C ALA A 59 8.60 -7.34 -2.23
N LEU A 60 7.81 -6.64 -3.02
CA LEU A 60 7.71 -6.85 -4.47
C LEU A 60 8.92 -6.33 -5.25
N LYS A 61 9.82 -5.55 -4.63
CA LYS A 61 11.03 -5.07 -5.27
C LYS A 61 11.99 -6.25 -5.51
N PRO A 62 12.53 -6.45 -6.73
CA PRO A 62 13.45 -7.52 -7.02
C PRO A 62 14.71 -7.30 -6.17
N GLN A 63 15.05 -8.30 -5.35
CA GLN A 63 16.33 -8.31 -4.67
C GLN A 63 17.38 -8.85 -5.64
N GLU A 64 18.60 -8.31 -5.60
CA GLU A 64 19.72 -8.85 -6.38
C GLU A 64 19.88 -10.34 -6.07
N GLY A 65 19.63 -11.19 -7.08
CA GLY A 65 19.73 -12.64 -6.98
C GLY A 65 18.50 -13.39 -6.46
N SER A 66 17.38 -12.72 -6.16
CA SER A 66 16.10 -13.41 -5.96
C SER A 66 15.30 -13.47 -7.26
N GLY A 67 14.55 -14.55 -7.46
CA GLY A 67 13.55 -14.66 -8.52
C GLY A 67 12.42 -13.63 -8.36
N ARG A 68 11.26 -13.84 -9.00
CA ARG A 68 10.14 -12.91 -8.94
C ARG A 68 9.46 -12.97 -7.56
N PRO A 69 9.62 -11.96 -6.69
CA PRO A 69 9.13 -12.07 -5.32
C PRO A 69 7.60 -12.14 -5.29
N VAL A 70 7.09 -13.09 -4.51
CA VAL A 70 5.67 -13.28 -4.23
C VAL A 70 5.40 -12.86 -2.79
N VAL A 71 4.26 -12.20 -2.55
CA VAL A 71 3.81 -11.81 -1.20
C VAL A 71 2.52 -12.55 -0.88
N VAL A 72 2.47 -13.15 0.31
CA VAL A 72 1.28 -13.82 0.83
C VAL A 72 0.66 -12.94 1.91
N TYR A 73 -0.63 -12.63 1.80
CA TYR A 73 -1.35 -11.82 2.77
C TYR A 73 -2.63 -12.50 3.26
N MET A 74 -2.62 -12.94 4.52
CA MET A 74 -3.77 -13.53 5.18
C MET A 74 -4.54 -12.50 6.01
N LEU A 75 -5.85 -12.41 5.80
CA LEU A 75 -6.80 -11.54 6.50
C LEU A 75 -7.68 -12.35 7.44
N CYS A 76 -7.49 -12.21 8.74
CA CYS A 76 -8.35 -12.85 9.75
C CYS A 76 -9.44 -11.86 10.20
N GLY A 77 -10.63 -11.96 9.59
CA GLY A 77 -11.72 -11.03 9.79
C GLY A 77 -13.07 -11.72 9.93
N ASN A 78 -13.78 -11.48 11.02
CA ASN A 78 -15.16 -11.95 11.18
C ASN A 78 -16.12 -10.84 10.75
N TYR A 79 -16.76 -10.99 9.59
CA TYR A 79 -17.69 -10.02 9.02
C TYR A 79 -18.85 -9.63 9.96
N ARG A 80 -19.21 -10.47 10.93
CA ARG A 80 -20.27 -10.19 11.91
C ARG A 80 -19.84 -9.23 13.01
N LYS A 81 -18.53 -9.09 13.26
CA LYS A 81 -17.98 -8.23 14.33
C LYS A 81 -17.13 -7.10 13.78
N GLU A 82 -16.29 -7.38 12.80
CA GLU A 82 -15.39 -6.41 12.21
C GLU A 82 -14.98 -6.84 10.79
N ARG A 83 -15.38 -6.06 9.79
CA ARG A 83 -14.93 -6.23 8.41
C ARG A 83 -13.44 -5.87 8.34
N THR A 84 -12.66 -6.81 7.80
CA THR A 84 -11.21 -6.64 7.56
C THR A 84 -11.07 -6.58 6.05
N GLU A 85 -10.83 -5.38 5.53
CA GLU A 85 -10.75 -5.11 4.09
C GLU A 85 -9.31 -4.71 3.76
N ILE A 86 -8.93 -4.91 2.50
CA ILE A 86 -7.71 -4.34 1.94
C ILE A 86 -8.14 -3.08 1.18
N GLY A 87 -7.55 -1.94 1.55
CA GLY A 87 -7.58 -0.75 0.71
C GLY A 87 -6.76 -1.00 -0.55
N THR A 88 -7.41 -1.49 -1.60
CA THR A 88 -6.75 -1.86 -2.86
C THR A 88 -6.27 -0.62 -3.61
N GLU A 89 -7.01 0.49 -3.51
CA GLU A 89 -6.66 1.75 -4.17
C GLU A 89 -5.33 2.29 -3.66
N GLU A 90 -5.18 2.42 -2.34
CA GLU A 90 -3.94 2.96 -1.76
C GLU A 90 -2.75 2.00 -1.91
N LEU A 91 -3.02 0.69 -1.98
CA LEU A 91 -1.99 -0.29 -2.29
C LEU A 91 -1.49 -0.15 -3.73
N VAL A 92 -2.41 0.02 -4.68
CA VAL A 92 -2.06 0.23 -6.10
C VAL A 92 -1.28 1.53 -6.26
N GLU A 93 -1.72 2.62 -5.64
CA GLU A 93 -1.00 3.91 -5.68
C GLU A 93 0.44 3.78 -5.16
N LEU A 94 0.63 3.06 -4.06
CA LEU A 94 1.97 2.87 -3.47
C LEU A 94 2.88 1.96 -4.33
N VAL A 95 2.29 0.95 -4.97
CA VAL A 95 2.98 0.04 -5.89
C VAL A 95 3.38 0.76 -7.18
N GLU A 96 2.49 1.58 -7.73
CA GLU A 96 2.75 2.40 -8.92
C GLU A 96 3.83 3.46 -8.63
N ALA A 97 3.77 4.10 -7.47
CA ALA A 97 4.83 5.01 -7.00
C ALA A 97 6.20 4.31 -6.86
N SER A 98 6.19 2.99 -6.64
CA SER A 98 7.40 2.16 -6.59
C SER A 98 7.89 1.68 -7.97
N GLY A 99 7.20 2.04 -9.06
CA GLY A 99 7.61 1.79 -10.44
C GLY A 99 7.11 0.48 -11.07
N TYR A 100 6.12 -0.20 -10.47
CA TYR A 100 5.54 -1.43 -11.02
C TYR A 100 4.20 -1.19 -11.70
N GLY A 101 3.94 -1.93 -12.78
CA GLY A 101 2.60 -2.01 -13.36
C GLY A 101 1.63 -2.69 -12.39
N MET A 102 0.47 -2.08 -12.19
CA MET A 102 -0.61 -2.58 -11.31
C MET A 102 -0.91 -4.07 -11.53
N GLU A 103 -1.09 -4.50 -12.77
CA GLU A 103 -1.47 -5.88 -13.09
C GLU A 103 -0.40 -6.89 -12.67
N GLU A 104 0.87 -6.59 -12.93
CA GLU A 104 1.98 -7.47 -12.58
C GLU A 104 2.16 -7.58 -11.07
N ALA A 105 2.04 -6.46 -10.35
CA ALA A 105 2.16 -6.45 -8.90
C ALA A 105 1.01 -7.21 -8.21
N LEU A 106 -0.23 -7.00 -8.66
CA LEU A 106 -1.40 -7.69 -8.09
C LEU A 106 -1.36 -9.20 -8.34
N ARG A 107 -0.85 -9.66 -9.49
CA ARG A 107 -0.65 -11.10 -9.77
C ARG A 107 0.31 -11.78 -8.79
N ARG A 108 1.23 -11.01 -8.19
CA ARG A 108 2.25 -11.51 -7.23
C ARG A 108 1.82 -11.41 -5.77
N ILE A 109 0.62 -10.90 -5.49
CA ILE A 109 0.07 -10.80 -4.14
C ILE A 109 -1.04 -11.84 -3.97
N HIS A 110 -0.79 -12.88 -3.17
CA HIS A 110 -1.79 -13.88 -2.85
C HIS A 110 -2.54 -13.52 -1.58
N ILE A 111 -3.83 -13.24 -1.69
CA ILE A 111 -4.67 -12.82 -0.56
C ILE A 111 -5.55 -14.00 -0.12
N LEU A 112 -5.53 -14.30 1.17
CA LEU A 112 -6.38 -15.34 1.77
C LEU A 112 -7.23 -14.73 2.87
N THR A 113 -8.51 -15.09 2.94
CA THR A 113 -9.44 -14.55 3.94
C THR A 113 -9.96 -15.65 4.85
N ALA A 114 -9.68 -15.55 6.14
CA ALA A 114 -10.23 -16.42 7.18
C ALA A 114 -11.38 -15.70 7.91
N SER A 115 -12.55 -16.33 8.00
CA SER A 115 -13.72 -15.80 8.71
C SER A 115 -14.03 -16.51 10.03
N SER A 116 -13.38 -17.65 10.29
CA SER A 116 -13.48 -18.43 11.52
C SER A 116 -12.11 -18.95 11.98
N ALA A 117 -12.03 -19.35 13.26
CA ALA A 117 -10.83 -19.98 13.77
C ALA A 117 -10.50 -21.31 13.05
N ASP A 118 -11.53 -22.10 12.71
CA ASP A 118 -11.37 -23.34 11.94
C ASP A 118 -10.82 -23.06 10.53
N GLN A 119 -11.38 -22.06 9.83
CA GLN A 119 -10.87 -21.64 8.52
C GLN A 119 -9.45 -21.12 8.62
N GLN A 120 -9.11 -20.39 9.68
CA GLN A 120 -7.74 -19.91 9.89
C GLN A 120 -6.77 -21.08 10.00
N THR A 121 -7.10 -22.12 10.76
CA THR A 121 -6.25 -23.32 10.89
C THR A 121 -6.09 -24.03 9.55
N LEU A 122 -7.18 -24.27 8.82
CA LEU A 122 -7.14 -24.91 7.51
C LEU A 122 -6.32 -24.11 6.48
N LEU A 123 -6.52 -22.79 6.42
CA LEU A 123 -5.77 -21.92 5.50
C LEU A 123 -4.28 -21.86 5.84
N ILE A 124 -3.90 -21.97 7.12
CA ILE A 124 -2.48 -22.07 7.50
C ILE A 124 -1.88 -23.38 6.98
N ASP A 125 -2.59 -24.50 7.06
CA ASP A 125 -2.12 -25.78 6.52
C ASP A 125 -2.03 -25.75 4.99
N GLU A 126 -2.97 -25.10 4.30
CA GLU A 126 -2.88 -24.85 2.84
C GLU A 126 -1.69 -23.95 2.49
N LEU A 127 -1.46 -22.89 3.29
CA LEU A 127 -0.31 -22.00 3.13
C LEU A 127 1.01 -22.73 3.27
N ILE A 128 1.12 -23.68 4.21
CA ILE A 128 2.30 -24.56 4.32
C ILE A 128 2.54 -25.28 2.98
N GLY A 129 1.50 -25.87 2.38
CA GLY A 129 1.61 -26.54 1.09
C GLY A 129 1.96 -25.60 -0.08
N VAL A 130 1.49 -24.35 -0.06
CA VAL A 130 1.88 -23.32 -1.05
C VAL A 130 3.33 -22.92 -0.87
N LEU A 131 3.74 -22.59 0.36
CA LEU A 131 5.12 -22.26 0.68
C LEU A 131 6.06 -23.37 0.28
N GLU A 132 5.62 -24.63 0.35
CA GLU A 132 6.40 -25.79 -0.07
C GLU A 132 6.72 -25.82 -1.56
N ARG A 133 5.77 -25.41 -2.40
CA ARG A 133 5.83 -25.46 -3.87
C ARG A 133 6.38 -24.18 -4.50
N GLU A 134 6.18 -23.04 -3.84
CA GLU A 134 6.54 -21.71 -4.35
C GLU A 134 7.80 -21.19 -3.64
N PRO A 135 9.01 -21.35 -4.22
CA PRO A 135 10.25 -20.91 -3.60
C PRO A 135 10.44 -19.39 -3.61
N GLU A 136 9.63 -18.65 -4.39
CA GLU A 136 9.79 -17.20 -4.57
C GLU A 136 9.03 -16.36 -3.53
N VAL A 137 8.42 -16.98 -2.52
CA VAL A 137 7.71 -16.24 -1.47
C VAL A 137 8.69 -15.44 -0.62
N SER A 138 8.56 -14.12 -0.68
CA SER A 138 9.47 -13.14 -0.07
C SER A 138 8.99 -12.62 1.28
N LEU A 139 7.67 -12.64 1.53
CA LEU A 139 7.04 -12.10 2.72
C LEU A 139 5.68 -12.75 2.98
N VAL A 140 5.41 -13.05 4.25
CA VAL A 140 4.07 -13.42 4.71
C VAL A 140 3.53 -12.36 5.67
N LEU A 141 2.35 -11.84 5.36
CA LEU A 141 1.58 -10.94 6.22
C LEU A 141 0.36 -11.65 6.80
N ILE A 142 0.10 -11.47 8.10
CA ILE A 142 -1.10 -12.02 8.76
C ILE A 142 -1.81 -10.92 9.57
N ARG A 143 -2.93 -10.40 9.05
CA ARG A 143 -3.77 -9.44 9.76
C ARG A 143 -4.67 -10.17 10.75
N GLY A 144 -4.46 -9.90 12.04
CA GLY A 144 -5.31 -10.38 13.12
C GLY A 144 -5.03 -11.84 13.51
N ILE A 145 -3.77 -12.22 13.61
CA ILE A 145 -3.31 -13.62 13.76
C ILE A 145 -3.98 -14.42 14.90
N PHE A 146 -4.51 -13.77 15.93
CA PHE A 146 -5.22 -14.45 17.02
C PHE A 146 -6.64 -13.94 17.25
N LYS A 147 -7.14 -13.08 16.36
CA LYS A 147 -8.41 -12.37 16.49
C LYS A 147 -9.61 -13.33 16.46
N LEU A 148 -9.60 -14.29 15.53
CA LEU A 148 -10.74 -15.19 15.30
C LEU A 148 -11.01 -16.15 16.47
N HIS A 149 -9.98 -16.48 17.26
CA HIS A 149 -10.15 -17.21 18.51
C HIS A 149 -11.08 -16.49 19.51
N PHE A 150 -11.05 -15.16 19.56
CA PHE A 150 -11.95 -14.38 20.43
C PHE A 150 -13.26 -14.02 19.75
N ASP A 151 -13.22 -13.80 18.42
CA ASP A 151 -14.34 -13.23 17.69
C ASP A 151 -15.37 -14.26 17.23
N ASP A 152 -15.00 -15.52 17.01
CA ASP A 152 -15.94 -16.52 16.49
C ASP A 152 -17.00 -16.93 17.54
N ALA A 153 -18.26 -16.70 17.19
CA ALA A 153 -19.41 -17.00 18.03
C ALA A 153 -19.75 -18.51 18.07
N ARG A 154 -19.21 -19.31 17.14
CA ARG A 154 -19.50 -20.75 17.02
C ARG A 154 -18.60 -21.62 17.89
N ILE A 155 -17.67 -21.03 18.64
CA ILE A 155 -16.67 -21.79 19.39
C ILE A 155 -17.35 -22.58 20.52
N ARG A 156 -17.61 -23.85 20.25
CA ARG A 156 -17.76 -24.89 21.25
C ARG A 156 -16.33 -25.29 21.66
N ASN A 157 -16.02 -25.36 22.95
CA ASN A 157 -14.68 -25.70 23.47
C ASN A 157 -13.54 -24.72 23.11
N ARG A 158 -13.58 -23.51 23.69
CA ARG A 158 -12.55 -22.47 23.49
C ARG A 158 -11.10 -22.93 23.68
N HIS A 159 -10.85 -23.86 24.59
CA HIS A 159 -9.51 -24.38 24.84
C HIS A 159 -8.94 -25.15 23.65
N VAL A 160 -9.74 -26.02 23.03
CA VAL A 160 -9.31 -26.83 21.87
C VAL A 160 -8.98 -25.94 20.68
N VAL A 161 -9.89 -25.02 20.33
CA VAL A 161 -9.67 -24.05 19.24
C VAL A 161 -8.45 -23.19 19.50
N ARG A 162 -8.21 -22.79 20.75
CA ARG A 162 -6.99 -22.05 21.12
C ARG A 162 -5.74 -22.85 20.81
N GLU A 163 -5.70 -24.11 21.22
CA GLU A 163 -4.55 -25.00 21.01
C GLU A 163 -4.32 -25.30 19.53
N GLU A 164 -5.38 -25.49 18.75
CA GLU A 164 -5.29 -25.72 17.31
C GLU A 164 -4.71 -24.51 16.58
N VAL A 165 -5.21 -23.30 16.86
CA VAL A 165 -4.67 -22.05 16.30
C VAL A 165 -3.22 -21.83 16.75
N GLN A 166 -2.89 -22.12 18.01
CA GLN A 166 -1.51 -22.02 18.50
C GLN A 166 -0.58 -23.03 17.79
N ARG A 167 -1.05 -24.26 17.59
CA ARG A 167 -0.29 -25.33 16.94
C ARG A 167 -0.05 -25.00 15.47
N SER A 168 -1.05 -24.51 14.75
CA SER A 168 -0.92 -24.13 13.34
C SER A 168 0.05 -22.95 13.18
N ILE A 169 -0.07 -21.89 14.00
CA ILE A 169 0.88 -20.76 13.99
C ILE A 169 2.31 -21.21 14.28
N ASN A 170 2.52 -22.13 15.23
CA ASN A 170 3.86 -22.60 15.58
C ASN A 170 4.49 -23.41 14.43
N ARG A 171 3.73 -24.36 13.86
CA ARG A 171 4.19 -25.14 12.68
C ARG A 171 4.53 -24.22 11.50
N PHE A 172 3.65 -23.26 11.24
CA PHE A 172 3.86 -22.27 10.19
C PHE A 172 5.11 -21.41 10.42
N GLY A 173 5.32 -20.95 11.65
CA GLY A 173 6.50 -20.17 12.05
C GLY A 173 7.79 -20.95 11.87
N GLN A 174 7.82 -22.24 12.23
CA GLN A 174 8.98 -23.10 12.04
C GLN A 174 9.35 -23.27 10.56
N LEU A 175 8.36 -23.56 9.71
CA LEU A 175 8.58 -23.70 8.27
C LEU A 175 9.12 -22.40 7.63
N CYS A 176 8.54 -21.25 7.99
CA CYS A 176 9.01 -19.96 7.50
C CYS A 176 10.44 -19.66 7.97
N ALA A 177 10.78 -20.00 9.23
CA ALA A 177 12.13 -19.85 9.73
C ALA A 177 13.14 -20.72 8.97
N GLU A 178 12.80 -21.99 8.70
CA GLU A 178 13.62 -22.93 7.92
C GLU A 178 13.85 -22.45 6.48
N ARG A 179 12.82 -21.85 5.86
CA ARG A 179 12.91 -21.30 4.49
C ARG A 179 13.47 -19.88 4.42
N GLY A 180 13.74 -19.24 5.56
CA GLY A 180 14.19 -17.85 5.59
C GLY A 180 13.11 -16.85 5.15
N ILE A 181 11.82 -17.18 5.26
CA ILE A 181 10.71 -16.30 4.90
C ILE A 181 10.32 -15.46 6.14
N PRO A 182 10.34 -14.11 6.06
CA PRO A 182 9.87 -13.28 7.16
C PRO A 182 8.35 -13.36 7.32
N ILE A 183 7.89 -13.44 8.58
CA ILE A 183 6.47 -13.31 8.94
C ILE A 183 6.26 -11.98 9.64
N VAL A 184 5.31 -11.18 9.17
CA VAL A 184 4.84 -9.99 9.88
C VAL A 184 3.35 -10.14 10.18
N ALA A 185 3.02 -10.32 11.45
CA ALA A 185 1.64 -10.47 11.88
C ALA A 185 1.17 -9.28 12.70
N SER A 186 -0.14 -9.05 12.70
CA SER A 186 -0.76 -8.04 13.54
C SER A 186 -1.60 -8.65 14.67
N GLY A 187 -1.54 -8.06 15.86
CA GLY A 187 -2.44 -8.36 16.97
C GLY A 187 -3.34 -7.18 17.34
N ARG A 188 -4.38 -7.44 18.14
CA ARG A 188 -5.14 -6.39 18.83
C ARG A 188 -4.50 -6.06 20.18
N PRO A 189 -4.47 -4.79 20.61
CA PRO A 189 -4.10 -4.45 21.98
C PRO A 189 -5.21 -4.79 22.97
N LYS A 190 -4.87 -5.34 24.14
CA LYS A 190 -5.80 -5.38 25.29
C LYS A 190 -6.04 -3.96 25.81
N LYS A 191 -7.19 -3.68 26.44
CA LYS A 191 -7.41 -2.38 27.10
C LYS A 191 -6.39 -2.15 28.23
N ALA A 192 -5.59 -1.09 28.13
CA ALA A 192 -4.61 -0.68 29.16
C ALA A 192 -4.36 0.84 29.11
N LYS A 193 -3.84 1.42 30.21
CA LYS A 193 -3.57 2.87 30.32
C LYS A 193 -2.24 3.33 29.70
N LEU A 194 -1.22 2.46 29.61
CA LEU A 194 0.09 2.79 29.03
C LEU A 194 0.31 2.03 27.72
N ILE A 195 1.15 0.99 27.77
CA ILE A 195 1.46 0.09 26.66
C ILE A 195 0.62 -1.16 26.89
N PRO A 196 -0.42 -1.39 26.07
CA PRO A 196 -1.22 -2.58 26.19
C PRO A 196 -0.42 -3.84 25.85
N LYS A 197 -0.81 -4.99 26.40
CA LYS A 197 -0.28 -6.27 25.93
C LYS A 197 -1.06 -6.72 24.68
N PRO A 198 -0.45 -7.42 23.72
CA PRO A 198 -1.20 -7.99 22.62
C PRO A 198 -2.19 -9.03 23.12
N GLU A 199 -3.36 -9.11 22.49
CA GLU A 199 -4.30 -10.22 22.65
C GLU A 199 -3.57 -11.53 22.30
N SER A 200 -3.65 -12.52 23.19
CA SER A 200 -2.85 -13.77 23.27
C SER A 200 -1.52 -13.75 24.07
N SER A 201 -1.19 -12.62 24.72
CA SER A 201 0.06 -12.22 25.41
C SER A 201 1.13 -13.22 25.90
N SER A 202 0.84 -14.49 26.21
CA SER A 202 1.89 -15.47 26.56
C SER A 202 2.40 -16.19 25.32
N PHE A 203 1.52 -16.80 24.53
CA PHE A 203 1.90 -17.59 23.37
C PHE A 203 2.68 -16.78 22.34
N LEU A 204 2.10 -15.70 21.81
CA LEU A 204 2.78 -14.89 20.80
C LEU A 204 4.04 -14.20 21.33
N ARG A 205 4.17 -14.01 22.65
CA ARG A 205 5.41 -13.46 23.23
C ARG A 205 6.58 -14.43 23.17
N HIS A 206 6.30 -15.73 23.22
CA HIS A 206 7.32 -16.76 23.10
C HIS A 206 7.63 -17.11 21.64
N VAL A 207 6.65 -16.91 20.74
CA VAL A 207 6.79 -17.30 19.33
C VAL A 207 7.31 -16.15 18.46
N ALA A 208 6.92 -14.91 18.71
CA ALA A 208 7.42 -13.76 17.94
C ALA A 208 8.83 -13.38 18.40
N ASN A 209 9.76 -13.24 17.45
CA ASN A 209 11.11 -12.77 17.72
C ASN A 209 11.13 -11.28 18.04
N ALA A 210 10.32 -10.49 17.33
CA ALA A 210 10.21 -9.06 17.50
C ALA A 210 8.78 -8.66 17.84
N ILE A 211 8.59 -7.80 18.85
CA ILE A 211 7.27 -7.31 19.27
C ILE A 211 7.28 -5.79 19.29
N VAL A 212 6.42 -5.20 18.48
CA VAL A 212 6.35 -3.74 18.28
C VAL A 212 4.93 -3.25 18.54
N TYR A 213 4.80 -2.29 19.44
CA TYR A 213 3.55 -1.57 19.68
C TYR A 213 3.57 -0.25 18.91
N ILE A 214 2.54 0.03 18.11
CA ILE A 214 2.42 1.29 17.35
C ILE A 214 1.17 2.06 17.77
N ARG A 215 1.28 3.39 17.83
CA ARG A 215 0.16 4.30 18.12
C ARG A 215 0.36 5.65 17.49
N GLY A 216 -0.74 6.34 17.19
CA GLY A 216 -0.74 7.75 16.85
C GLY A 216 -0.43 8.59 18.07
N ARG A 217 0.18 9.76 17.85
CA ARG A 217 0.44 10.73 18.93
C ARG A 217 -0.82 11.53 19.31
N GLY A 218 -1.79 11.64 18.40
CA GLY A 218 -3.06 12.36 18.57
C GLY A 218 -3.71 12.71 17.22
N LYS A 219 -4.94 13.23 17.24
CA LYS A 219 -5.62 13.70 16.02
C LYS A 219 -4.81 14.82 15.37
N GLY A 220 -4.41 14.66 14.10
CA GLY A 220 -3.67 15.65 13.32
C GLY A 220 -2.15 15.64 13.49
N SER A 221 -1.58 14.73 14.30
CA SER A 221 -0.12 14.57 14.36
C SER A 221 0.37 13.76 13.16
N ARG A 222 1.29 14.34 12.39
CA ARG A 222 1.97 13.64 11.27
C ARG A 222 2.85 12.48 11.72
N PHE A 223 3.38 12.58 12.94
CA PHE A 223 4.26 11.58 13.52
C PHE A 223 3.49 10.59 14.38
N ASN A 224 3.77 9.31 14.11
CA ASN A 224 3.36 8.15 14.87
C ASN A 224 4.49 7.71 15.80
N ARG A 225 4.18 6.88 16.78
CA ARG A 225 5.18 6.35 17.71
C ARG A 225 5.15 4.84 17.76
N ALA A 226 6.32 4.25 17.58
CA ALA A 226 6.56 2.82 17.73
C ALA A 226 7.36 2.55 19.00
N PHE A 227 7.04 1.44 19.67
CA PHE A 227 7.73 0.95 20.86
C PHE A 227 8.16 -0.48 20.60
N LEU A 228 9.47 -0.72 20.60
CA LEU A 228 10.05 -2.05 20.54
C LEU A 228 10.07 -2.64 21.95
N LEU A 229 9.34 -3.74 22.14
CA LEU A 229 9.18 -4.38 23.44
C LEU A 229 10.09 -5.61 23.61
N SER A 230 10.35 -6.30 22.50
CA SER A 230 11.19 -7.51 22.47
C SER A 230 11.87 -7.58 21.12
N HIS A 231 13.17 -7.87 21.11
CA HIS A 231 13.96 -8.19 19.93
C HIS A 231 15.24 -8.92 20.35
N PRO A 232 15.70 -9.95 19.62
CA PRO A 232 16.88 -10.73 20.02
C PRO A 232 18.20 -9.95 20.00
N GLY A 233 18.32 -8.94 19.12
CA GLY A 233 19.57 -8.19 18.91
C GLY A 233 19.47 -6.68 19.09
N LYS A 234 18.34 -6.16 19.59
CA LYS A 234 18.11 -4.71 19.76
C LYS A 234 17.51 -4.47 21.14
N PRO A 235 17.96 -3.45 21.88
CA PRO A 235 17.37 -3.12 23.16
C PRO A 235 15.94 -2.59 22.97
N PRO A 236 15.05 -2.76 23.97
CA PRO A 236 13.77 -2.09 23.98
C PRO A 236 13.95 -0.57 23.82
N GLY A 237 13.07 0.05 23.03
CA GLY A 237 13.22 1.45 22.67
C GLY A 237 11.95 2.01 22.04
N SER A 238 11.95 3.30 21.72
CA SER A 238 10.86 3.91 20.96
C SER A 238 11.39 4.82 19.87
N ALA A 239 10.71 4.84 18.74
CA ALA A 239 11.00 5.75 17.64
C ALA A 239 9.72 6.51 17.25
N GLU A 240 9.90 7.76 16.82
CA GLU A 240 8.86 8.51 16.12
C GLU A 240 9.07 8.30 14.62
N TYR A 241 7.98 8.03 13.90
CA TYR A 241 8.04 7.71 12.48
C TYR A 241 6.83 8.34 11.76
N ALA A 242 6.99 8.61 10.48
CA ALA A 242 5.89 8.99 9.61
C ALA A 242 5.97 8.13 8.35
N PHE A 243 4.81 7.74 7.84
CA PHE A 243 4.71 7.23 6.48
C PHE A 243 4.33 8.41 5.59
N GLU A 244 4.81 8.41 4.36
CA GLU A 244 4.38 9.35 3.33
C GLU A 244 2.96 8.95 2.90
N VAL A 245 1.98 9.24 3.74
CA VAL A 245 0.57 9.07 3.39
C VAL A 245 0.11 10.44 2.89
N ASN A 246 0.05 10.58 1.57
CA ASN A 246 -0.49 11.73 0.84
C ASN A 246 0.24 13.05 1.09
N GLY A 247 1.09 13.43 0.12
CA GLY A 247 1.16 14.81 -0.41
C GLY A 247 1.57 15.97 0.51
N GLU A 248 1.74 15.75 1.81
CA GLU A 248 2.12 16.77 2.76
C GLU A 248 3.35 16.28 3.53
N LEU A 249 4.50 16.22 2.84
CA LEU A 249 5.83 16.47 3.40
C LEU A 249 6.19 17.92 3.07
N GLY A 250 6.12 18.79 4.08
CA GLY A 250 6.62 20.15 3.96
C GLY A 250 8.04 20.13 3.39
N ARG A 251 8.16 20.73 2.20
CA ARG A 251 9.40 20.93 1.43
C ARG A 251 10.15 19.67 0.98
N ASP A 252 9.44 18.71 0.41
CA ASP A 252 9.99 17.87 -0.68
C ASP A 252 8.91 17.39 -1.68
N THR A 253 7.74 18.02 -1.68
CA THR A 253 6.88 17.96 -2.88
C THR A 253 7.63 18.68 -4.00
N PRO A 254 7.95 18.03 -5.14
CA PRO A 254 8.39 18.78 -6.31
C PRO A 254 7.37 19.90 -6.52
N PRO A 255 7.81 21.16 -6.76
CA PRO A 255 6.89 22.27 -6.93
C PRO A 255 5.75 21.85 -7.86
N PHE A 256 4.50 22.20 -7.56
CA PHE A 256 3.33 21.76 -8.35
C PHE A 256 3.54 21.86 -9.88
N ARG A 257 4.28 22.89 -10.32
CA ARG A 257 4.76 23.05 -11.70
C ARG A 257 5.61 21.91 -12.21
N GLN A 258 6.56 21.41 -11.43
CA GLN A 258 7.39 20.25 -11.78
C GLN A 258 6.52 18.99 -11.95
N THR A 259 5.59 18.71 -11.03
CA THR A 259 4.66 17.57 -11.15
C THR A 259 3.79 17.67 -12.40
N PHE A 260 3.33 18.87 -12.74
CA PHE A 260 2.63 19.15 -13.99
C PHE A 260 3.52 18.88 -15.21
N HIS A 261 4.76 19.39 -15.23
CA HIS A 261 5.69 19.18 -16.34
C HIS A 261 6.04 17.70 -16.54
N GLU A 262 6.25 16.95 -15.46
CA GLU A 262 6.52 15.51 -15.52
C GLU A 262 5.32 14.74 -16.10
N LEU A 263 4.10 15.07 -15.66
CA LEU A 263 2.87 14.47 -16.20
C LEU A 263 2.70 14.80 -17.69
N VAL A 264 2.89 16.06 -18.08
CA VAL A 264 2.81 16.48 -19.48
C VAL A 264 3.86 15.77 -20.34
N ALA A 265 5.11 15.71 -19.88
CA ALA A 265 6.18 15.03 -20.59
C ALA A 265 5.86 13.53 -20.79
N ARG A 266 5.31 12.89 -19.76
CA ARG A 266 4.85 11.50 -19.84
C ARG A 266 3.73 11.34 -20.87
N LEU A 267 2.70 12.19 -20.82
CA LEU A 267 1.57 12.13 -21.77
C LEU A 267 2.00 12.44 -23.21
N ARG A 268 2.97 13.33 -23.43
CA ARG A 268 3.53 13.58 -24.77
C ARG A 268 4.13 12.29 -25.34
N ARG A 269 5.00 11.64 -24.57
CA ARG A 269 5.69 10.41 -24.97
C ARG A 269 4.76 9.21 -25.13
N GLU A 270 3.87 8.99 -24.16
CA GLU A 270 3.07 7.76 -24.09
C GLU A 270 1.75 7.85 -24.85
N PHE A 271 1.21 9.06 -25.03
CA PHE A 271 -0.10 9.26 -25.65
C PHE A 271 -0.03 10.11 -26.93
N GLN A 272 0.54 11.31 -26.89
CA GLN A 272 0.53 12.22 -28.05
C GLN A 272 1.30 11.62 -29.24
N GLU A 273 2.50 11.10 -29.02
CA GLU A 273 3.32 10.45 -30.07
C GLU A 273 2.63 9.23 -30.67
N ALA A 274 1.82 8.51 -29.88
CA ALA A 274 1.06 7.35 -30.31
C ALA A 274 -0.18 7.71 -31.17
N LEU A 275 -0.61 8.98 -31.20
CA LEU A 275 -1.74 9.40 -32.02
C LEU A 275 -1.40 9.35 -33.52
N ILE A 276 -2.22 8.66 -34.32
CA ILE A 276 -1.97 8.49 -35.76
C ILE A 276 -2.20 9.79 -36.54
N ARG A 277 -3.20 10.58 -36.17
CA ARG A 277 -3.64 11.77 -36.90
C ARG A 277 -2.94 13.02 -36.41
N VAL A 278 -2.44 13.84 -37.33
CA VAL A 278 -1.72 15.09 -37.02
C VAL A 278 -2.63 16.08 -36.30
N GLU A 279 -3.88 16.20 -36.73
CA GLU A 279 -4.87 17.12 -36.15
C GLU A 279 -5.16 16.79 -34.69
N ARG A 280 -5.05 15.51 -34.30
CA ARG A 280 -5.23 15.08 -32.90
C ARG A 280 -4.02 15.40 -32.04
N ARG A 281 -2.82 15.42 -32.62
CA ARG A 281 -1.60 15.84 -31.92
C ARG A 281 -1.62 17.35 -31.69
N GLU A 282 -2.04 18.11 -32.69
CA GLU A 282 -2.23 19.56 -32.59
C GLU A 282 -3.31 19.91 -31.55
N ALA A 283 -4.44 19.19 -31.55
CA ALA A 283 -5.47 19.36 -30.54
C ALA A 283 -4.95 19.06 -29.12
N PHE A 284 -4.04 18.10 -28.96
CA PHE A 284 -3.40 17.82 -27.68
C PHE A 284 -2.46 18.95 -27.23
N ASP A 285 -1.74 19.59 -28.16
CA ASP A 285 -0.93 20.77 -27.83
C ASP A 285 -1.80 21.95 -27.36
N LEU A 286 -2.96 22.17 -27.98
CA LEU A 286 -3.94 23.17 -27.53
C LEU A 286 -4.47 22.88 -26.12
N LEU A 287 -4.65 21.60 -25.76
CA LEU A 287 -5.03 21.24 -24.39
C LEU A 287 -3.93 21.59 -23.39
N ILE A 288 -2.65 21.38 -23.73
CA ILE A 288 -1.53 21.76 -22.87
C ILE A 288 -1.50 23.27 -22.64
N GLU A 289 -1.78 24.07 -23.66
CA GLU A 289 -1.89 25.53 -23.53
C GLU A 289 -3.01 25.91 -22.55
N ALA A 290 -4.19 25.32 -22.71
CA ALA A 290 -5.33 25.55 -21.81
C ALA A 290 -5.02 25.14 -20.36
N TRP A 291 -4.40 23.97 -20.17
CA TRP A 291 -3.96 23.52 -18.85
C TRP A 291 -2.94 24.44 -18.20
N SER A 292 -2.01 24.96 -19.00
CA SER A 292 -0.95 25.87 -18.53
C SER A 292 -1.52 27.23 -18.14
N ALA A 293 -2.55 27.71 -18.84
CA ALA A 293 -3.25 28.96 -18.53
C ALA A 293 -3.99 28.88 -17.18
N GLU A 294 -4.62 27.74 -16.90
CA GLU A 294 -5.39 27.51 -15.67
C GLU A 294 -4.57 26.89 -14.52
N LEU A 295 -3.25 26.80 -14.66
CA LEU A 295 -2.36 26.11 -13.72
C LEU A 295 -2.45 26.68 -12.30
N GLY A 296 -2.72 27.99 -12.18
CA GLY A 296 -3.01 28.63 -10.89
C GLY A 296 -4.30 28.10 -10.24
N ALA A 297 -5.39 28.02 -10.99
CA ALA A 297 -6.67 27.51 -10.50
C ALA A 297 -6.59 26.02 -10.12
N VAL A 298 -5.89 25.22 -10.94
CA VAL A 298 -5.65 23.79 -10.66
C VAL A 298 -4.86 23.60 -9.36
N SER A 299 -3.90 24.49 -9.06
CA SER A 299 -3.09 24.37 -7.84
C SER A 299 -3.86 24.58 -6.54
N PHE A 300 -5.03 25.23 -6.57
CA PHE A 300 -5.88 25.44 -5.40
C PHE A 300 -6.84 24.27 -5.11
N ALA A 301 -6.98 23.32 -6.03
CA ALA A 301 -7.90 22.20 -5.91
C ALA A 301 -7.19 20.95 -5.33
N GLU A 302 -6.76 21.05 -4.06
CA GLU A 302 -5.87 20.08 -3.39
C GLU A 302 -6.48 18.67 -3.20
N THR A 303 -7.80 18.52 -3.30
CA THR A 303 -8.51 17.26 -3.02
C THR A 303 -8.77 16.39 -4.24
N VAL A 304 -8.43 16.84 -5.45
CA VAL A 304 -8.74 16.16 -6.71
C VAL A 304 -7.44 15.77 -7.42
N LYS A 305 -7.39 14.58 -8.02
CA LYS A 305 -6.19 14.12 -8.74
C LYS A 305 -5.86 15.07 -9.90
N LEU A 306 -4.57 15.34 -10.12
CA LEU A 306 -4.12 16.30 -11.14
C LEU A 306 -4.69 15.99 -12.53
N LEU A 307 -4.68 14.73 -12.95
CA LEU A 307 -5.21 14.33 -14.26
C LEU A 307 -6.72 14.62 -14.39
N ASP A 308 -7.49 14.43 -13.32
CA ASP A 308 -8.94 14.70 -13.31
C ASP A 308 -9.21 16.21 -13.41
N LEU A 309 -8.37 17.03 -12.77
CA LEU A 309 -8.43 18.48 -12.92
C LEU A 309 -8.07 18.95 -14.32
N LEU A 310 -7.03 18.38 -14.93
CA LEU A 310 -6.68 18.67 -16.34
C LEU A 310 -7.81 18.27 -17.28
N PHE A 311 -8.47 17.14 -17.03
CA PHE A 311 -9.65 16.75 -17.76
C PHE A 311 -10.80 17.76 -17.58
N LEU A 312 -11.06 18.21 -16.36
CA LEU A 312 -12.07 19.22 -16.08
C LEU A 312 -11.77 20.54 -16.80
N VAL A 313 -10.53 21.02 -16.77
CA VAL A 313 -10.09 22.22 -17.51
C VAL A 313 -10.31 22.02 -19.01
N SER A 314 -9.98 20.84 -19.55
CA SER A 314 -10.23 20.51 -20.96
C SER A 314 -11.72 20.62 -21.32
N VAL A 315 -12.59 20.12 -20.45
CA VAL A 315 -14.05 20.16 -20.66
C VAL A 315 -14.56 21.60 -20.59
N VAL A 316 -14.07 22.39 -19.63
CA VAL A 316 -14.44 23.81 -19.48
C VAL A 316 -13.99 24.61 -20.69
N GLU A 317 -12.75 24.43 -21.15
CA GLU A 317 -12.22 25.12 -22.32
C GLU A 317 -13.01 24.75 -23.58
N ASN A 318 -13.26 23.46 -23.80
CA ASN A 318 -14.08 23.00 -24.92
C ASN A 318 -15.49 23.61 -24.88
N ARG A 319 -16.09 23.77 -23.69
CA ARG A 319 -17.38 24.43 -23.55
C ARG A 319 -17.30 25.93 -23.89
N SER A 320 -16.26 26.61 -23.41
CA SER A 320 -16.01 28.03 -23.67
C SER A 320 -15.84 28.31 -25.16
N VAL A 321 -14.96 27.55 -25.84
CA VAL A 321 -14.73 27.64 -27.28
C VAL A 321 -15.99 27.31 -28.07
N GLY A 322 -16.74 26.29 -27.66
CA GLY A 322 -18.01 25.92 -28.29
C GLY A 322 -19.05 27.05 -28.24
N GLU A 323 -19.21 27.70 -27.08
CA GLU A 323 -20.11 28.84 -26.92
C GLU A 323 -19.64 30.06 -27.74
N ALA A 324 -18.34 30.33 -27.79
CA ALA A 324 -17.77 31.42 -28.59
C ALA A 324 -18.00 31.21 -30.09
N LEU A 325 -17.77 29.98 -30.59
CA LEU A 325 -18.05 29.61 -31.97
C LEU A 325 -19.53 29.73 -32.30
N ARG A 326 -20.41 29.25 -31.41
CA ARG A 326 -21.86 29.37 -31.57
C ARG A 326 -22.30 30.83 -31.75
N ARG A 327 -21.87 31.72 -30.87
CA ARG A 327 -22.18 33.16 -30.97
C ARG A 327 -21.65 33.78 -32.27
N ARG A 328 -20.47 33.34 -32.73
CA ARG A 328 -19.87 33.84 -33.97
C ARG A 328 -20.63 33.35 -35.20
N VAL A 329 -21.12 32.11 -35.20
CA VAL A 329 -21.98 31.58 -36.27
C VAL A 329 -23.31 32.33 -36.30
N GLU A 330 -23.97 32.49 -35.15
CA GLU A 330 -25.22 33.26 -35.04
C GLU A 330 -25.03 34.69 -35.56
N GLY A 331 -23.94 35.37 -35.18
CA GLY A 331 -23.63 36.72 -35.67
C GLY A 331 -23.28 36.78 -37.16
N LEU A 332 -22.73 35.72 -37.76
CA LEU A 332 -22.51 35.66 -39.21
C LEU A 332 -23.81 35.42 -39.97
N ASP A 333 -24.69 34.58 -39.43
CA ASP A 333 -25.99 34.26 -40.02
C ASP A 333 -26.90 35.50 -40.04
N GLU A 334 -26.92 36.28 -38.96
CA GLU A 334 -27.59 37.58 -38.92
C GLU A 334 -27.06 38.56 -39.97
N ARG A 335 -25.74 38.59 -40.19
CA ARG A 335 -25.11 39.46 -41.19
C ARG A 335 -25.45 39.02 -42.60
N MET A 336 -25.45 37.71 -42.87
CA MET A 336 -25.87 37.16 -44.16
C MET A 336 -27.33 37.49 -44.44
N THR A 337 -28.22 37.27 -43.47
CA THR A 337 -29.65 37.59 -43.58
C THR A 337 -29.87 39.07 -43.92
N ARG A 338 -29.16 39.99 -43.24
CA ARG A 338 -29.23 41.44 -43.54
C ARG A 338 -28.71 41.80 -44.92
N ILE A 339 -27.71 41.07 -45.44
CA ILE A 339 -27.19 41.30 -46.80
C ILE A 339 -28.17 40.77 -47.84
N GLU A 340 -28.78 39.60 -47.60
CA GLU A 340 -29.81 39.02 -48.47
C GLU A 340 -31.06 39.90 -48.54
N GLU A 341 -31.50 40.47 -47.41
CA GLU A 341 -32.61 41.44 -47.38
C GLU A 341 -32.31 42.71 -48.18
N ARG A 342 -31.06 43.17 -48.21
CA ARG A 342 -30.62 44.34 -48.99
C ARG A 342 -30.45 44.08 -50.48
N LEU A 343 -30.30 42.81 -50.86
CA LEU A 343 -30.10 42.38 -52.25
C LEU A 343 -31.40 41.90 -52.91
N ARG A 344 -32.52 41.83 -52.17
CA ARG A 344 -33.85 41.59 -52.76
C ARG A 344 -34.25 42.80 -53.61
N PRO A 345 -34.43 42.65 -54.93
CA PRO A 345 -35.05 43.67 -55.75
C PRO A 345 -36.55 43.73 -55.44
N ASP A 346 -37.11 44.95 -55.43
CA ASP A 346 -38.56 45.21 -55.35
C ASP A 346 -39.35 44.49 -56.46
#